data_AF-A0A956VWI0-F1
#
_entry.id   AF-A0A956VWI0-F1
#
_cell.length_a   1.000
_cell.length_b   1.000
_cell.length_c   1.000
_cell.angle_alpha   90.00
_cell.angle_beta   90.00
_cell.angle_gamma   90.00
#
_symmetry.space_group_name_H-M   'P 1'
#
loop_
_entity.id
_entity.type
_entity.pdbx_description
1 polymer ?
#
loop_
_entity_poly.entity_id
_entity_poly.type
_entity_poly.pdbx_seq_one_letter_code
_entity_poly.pdbx_strand_id
1 'polypeptide(L)'
;GPPRAGDLDDMAALLPDRPGEAAAFNAAAMELGAVVCTARTPDCGGCAVAAWCEWRAAGYPDNAPARRPTQAAFNGSDRQVRGRIMALLRRADAPVPRSAALTAGTDGGVRDADQPLRALDSLLADGLVVEHDGRYRLP
;
A
#
# COMPACT_ATOMS: atom_id res chain seq x y z
N GLY A 1 -5.22 14.24 -4.54
CA GLY A 1 -3.93 14.56 -3.90
C GLY A 1 -3.27 13.26 -3.45
N PRO A 2 -2.15 13.30 -2.70
CA PRO A 2 -1.68 12.10 -2.01
C PRO A 2 -2.75 11.63 -1.01
N PRO A 3 -2.76 10.32 -0.67
CA PRO A 3 -3.70 9.80 0.32
C PRO A 3 -3.58 10.57 1.65
N ARG A 4 -4.70 10.85 2.29
CA ARG A 4 -4.80 11.49 3.61
C ARG A 4 -5.64 10.62 4.54
N ALA A 5 -5.50 10.83 5.85
CA ALA A 5 -6.20 10.04 6.86
C ALA A 5 -7.73 9.97 6.66
N GLY A 6 -8.35 11.07 6.21
CA GLY A 6 -9.79 11.13 5.96
C GLY A 6 -10.28 10.43 4.68
N ASP A 7 -9.39 9.93 3.81
CA ASP A 7 -9.82 9.26 2.59
C ASP A 7 -10.58 7.95 2.89
N LEU A 8 -10.29 7.29 4.01
CA LEU A 8 -11.03 6.11 4.44
C LEU A 8 -12.46 6.45 4.87
N ASP A 9 -12.65 7.59 5.55
CA ASP A 9 -13.96 8.06 5.97
C ASP A 9 -14.80 8.51 4.76
N ASP A 10 -14.17 9.24 3.81
CA ASP A 10 -14.81 9.64 2.55
C ASP A 10 -15.26 8.41 1.74
N MET A 11 -14.43 7.37 1.67
CA MET A 11 -14.80 6.11 1.02
C MET A 11 -15.91 5.38 1.75
N ALA A 12 -15.85 5.29 3.09
CA ALA A 12 -16.88 4.64 3.88
C ALA A 12 -18.26 5.30 3.69
N ALA A 13 -18.31 6.63 3.54
CA ALA A 13 -19.53 7.38 3.30
C ALA A 13 -20.24 7.06 1.96
N LEU A 14 -19.53 6.43 1.01
CA LEU A 14 -20.09 6.03 -0.29
C LEU A 14 -20.56 4.57 -0.33
N LEU A 15 -20.19 3.76 0.67
CA LEU A 15 -20.48 2.34 0.67
C LEU A 15 -21.91 2.05 1.15
N PRO A 16 -22.60 1.05 0.56
CA PRO A 16 -23.80 0.49 1.14
C PRO A 16 -23.55 -0.06 2.56
N ASP A 17 -24.54 0.08 3.46
CA ASP A 17 -24.43 -0.38 4.85
C ASP A 17 -24.20 -1.89 5.00
N ARG A 18 -24.64 -2.66 4.01
CA ARG A 18 -24.57 -4.13 4.04
C ARG A 18 -23.19 -4.61 3.57
N PRO A 19 -22.44 -5.39 4.36
CA PRO A 19 -21.07 -5.79 4.01
C PRO A 19 -20.92 -6.48 2.65
N GLY A 20 -21.89 -7.31 2.26
CA GLY A 20 -21.87 -7.99 0.95
C GLY A 20 -22.07 -7.02 -0.22
N GLU A 21 -22.88 -5.98 -0.04
CA GLU A 21 -23.12 -4.95 -1.06
C GLU A 21 -21.95 -3.97 -1.14
N ALA A 22 -21.34 -3.62 0.00
CA ALA A 22 -20.09 -2.86 0.05
C ALA A 22 -18.95 -3.59 -0.67
N ALA A 23 -18.81 -4.91 -0.47
CA ALA A 23 -17.83 -5.72 -1.17
C ALA A 23 -18.08 -5.75 -2.69
N ALA A 24 -19.34 -5.91 -3.12
CA ALA A 24 -19.71 -5.88 -4.52
C ALA A 24 -19.47 -4.49 -5.15
N PHE A 25 -19.79 -3.42 -4.45
CA PHE A 25 -19.52 -2.04 -4.88
C PHE A 25 -18.03 -1.81 -5.09
N ASN A 26 -17.18 -2.20 -4.12
CA ASN A 26 -15.73 -2.07 -4.24
C ASN A 26 -15.19 -2.86 -5.44
N ALA A 27 -15.65 -4.09 -5.65
CA ALA A 27 -15.25 -4.89 -6.81
C ALA A 27 -15.66 -4.22 -8.13
N ALA A 28 -16.90 -3.72 -8.23
CA ALA A 28 -17.39 -3.03 -9.42
C ALA A 28 -16.62 -1.74 -9.70
N ALA A 29 -16.30 -0.95 -8.67
CA ALA A 29 -15.52 0.28 -8.80
C ALA A 29 -14.08 0.00 -9.29
N MET A 30 -13.43 -1.05 -8.78
CA MET A 30 -12.12 -1.49 -9.25
C MET A 30 -12.16 -1.95 -10.71
N GLU A 31 -13.15 -2.75 -11.09
CA GLU A 31 -13.32 -3.21 -12.48
C GLU A 31 -13.55 -2.04 -13.43
N LEU A 32 -14.43 -1.10 -13.04
CA LEU A 32 -14.69 0.13 -13.81
C LEU A 32 -13.38 0.88 -14.09
N GLY A 33 -12.53 1.10 -13.08
CA GLY A 33 -11.24 1.76 -13.23
C GLY A 33 -10.21 0.96 -14.05
N ALA A 34 -10.31 -0.38 -14.02
CA ALA A 34 -9.40 -1.27 -14.72
C ALA A 34 -9.68 -1.35 -16.23
N VAL A 35 -10.96 -1.45 -16.63
CA VAL A 35 -11.33 -1.78 -18.02
C VAL A 35 -12.11 -0.69 -18.75
N VAL A 36 -12.73 0.26 -18.04
CA VAL A 36 -13.57 1.31 -18.65
C VAL A 36 -12.96 2.69 -18.45
N CYS A 37 -12.88 3.16 -17.20
CA CYS A 37 -12.38 4.48 -16.83
C CYS A 37 -10.85 4.50 -16.69
N THR A 38 -10.14 4.05 -17.73
CA THR A 38 -8.67 3.92 -17.70
C THR A 38 -7.97 5.27 -17.78
N ALA A 39 -6.76 5.37 -17.23
CA ALA A 39 -6.03 6.63 -17.08
C ALA A 39 -5.61 7.31 -18.40
N ARG A 40 -5.57 6.59 -19.53
CA ARG A 40 -5.08 7.14 -20.82
C ARG A 40 -6.17 7.25 -21.87
N THR A 41 -7.01 6.24 -21.98
CA THR A 41 -8.03 6.12 -23.03
C THR A 41 -9.30 5.53 -22.41
N PRO A 42 -10.06 6.31 -21.62
CA PRO A 42 -11.28 5.81 -21.00
C PRO A 42 -12.38 5.57 -22.05
N ASP A 43 -13.12 4.48 -21.93
CA ASP A 43 -14.33 4.22 -22.72
C ASP A 43 -15.54 4.92 -22.08
N CYS A 44 -15.62 6.23 -22.25
CA CYS A 44 -16.74 7.01 -21.74
C CYS A 44 -18.08 6.69 -22.45
N GLY A 45 -18.05 6.02 -23.61
CA GLY A 45 -19.26 5.61 -24.34
C GLY A 45 -19.94 4.41 -23.68
N GLY A 46 -19.15 3.46 -23.17
CA GLY A 46 -19.61 2.31 -22.39
C GLY A 46 -19.68 2.53 -20.87
N CYS A 47 -19.27 3.71 -20.37
CA CYS A 47 -19.18 3.97 -18.94
C CYS A 47 -20.54 4.10 -18.26
N ALA A 48 -20.83 3.18 -17.32
CA ALA A 48 -22.07 3.13 -16.58
C ALA A 48 -22.39 4.39 -15.77
N VAL A 49 -21.38 5.22 -15.46
CA VAL A 49 -21.54 6.48 -14.70
C VAL A 49 -21.39 7.74 -15.53
N ALA A 50 -21.33 7.63 -16.86
CA ALA A 50 -21.05 8.75 -17.77
C ALA A 50 -22.04 9.92 -17.63
N ALA A 51 -23.29 9.64 -17.25
CA ALA A 51 -24.32 10.66 -17.05
C ALA A 51 -24.11 11.52 -15.79
N TRP A 52 -23.40 11.00 -14.79
CA TRP A 52 -23.12 11.68 -13.51
C TRP A 52 -21.65 12.12 -13.37
N CYS A 53 -20.81 11.85 -14.37
CA CYS A 53 -19.39 12.14 -14.31
C CYS A 53 -19.12 13.65 -14.52
N GLU A 54 -18.77 14.34 -13.43
CA GLU A 54 -18.43 15.77 -13.47
C GLU A 54 -17.19 16.08 -14.33
N TRP A 55 -16.18 15.21 -14.30
CA TRP A 55 -14.97 15.37 -15.13
C TRP A 55 -15.31 15.36 -16.64
N ARG A 56 -16.23 14.47 -17.04
CA ARG A 56 -16.77 14.45 -18.41
C ARG A 56 -17.61 15.68 -18.71
N ALA A 57 -18.49 16.10 -17.79
CA ALA A 57 -19.32 17.29 -17.95
C ALA A 57 -18.47 18.57 -18.09
N ALA A 58 -17.30 18.61 -17.45
CA ALA A 58 -16.32 19.68 -17.55
C ALA A 58 -15.47 19.64 -18.84
N GLY A 59 -15.71 18.68 -19.75
CA GLY A 59 -15.00 18.59 -21.02
C GLY A 59 -13.63 17.92 -20.95
N TYR A 60 -13.42 17.01 -19.99
CA TYR A 60 -12.18 16.22 -19.84
C TYR A 60 -10.91 17.06 -19.56
N PRO A 61 -10.91 17.94 -18.54
CA PRO A 61 -9.73 18.71 -18.18
C PRO A 61 -8.57 17.78 -17.79
N ASP A 62 -7.32 18.20 -18.07
CA ASP A 62 -6.14 17.45 -17.63
C ASP A 62 -6.10 17.36 -16.10
N ASN A 63 -6.14 16.13 -15.61
CA ASN A 63 -6.11 15.80 -14.18
C ASN A 63 -4.81 15.07 -13.80
N ALA A 64 -3.86 14.95 -14.72
CA ALA A 64 -2.56 14.37 -14.42
C ALA A 64 -1.84 15.22 -13.36
N PRO A 65 -1.24 14.62 -12.32
CA PRO A 65 -0.43 15.37 -11.38
C PRO A 65 0.75 16.00 -12.13
N ALA A 66 0.99 17.30 -11.90
CA ALA A 66 2.05 18.07 -12.56
C ALA A 66 3.45 17.43 -12.46
N ARG A 67 3.66 16.61 -11.43
CA ARG A 67 4.77 15.67 -11.35
C ARG A 67 4.26 14.33 -10.86
N ARG A 68 4.66 13.26 -11.57
CA ARG A 68 4.56 11.90 -11.05
C ARG A 68 5.53 11.79 -9.87
N PRO A 69 5.08 11.39 -8.67
CA PRO A 69 5.99 11.10 -7.57
C PRO A 69 7.00 10.05 -8.03
N THR A 70 8.28 10.40 -8.07
CA THR A 70 9.32 9.43 -8.36
C THR A 70 9.53 8.58 -7.11
N GLN A 71 9.26 7.28 -7.25
CA GLN A 71 9.56 6.35 -6.19
C GLN A 71 11.07 6.38 -5.91
N ALA A 72 11.46 6.63 -4.66
CA ALA A 72 12.86 6.59 -4.26
C ALA A 72 13.51 5.23 -4.62
N ALA A 73 14.81 5.25 -4.91
CA ALA A 73 15.57 4.06 -5.27
C ALA A 73 15.36 2.93 -4.26
N PHE A 74 15.20 1.69 -4.75
CA PHE A 74 15.00 0.54 -3.88
C PHE A 74 16.25 0.22 -3.07
N ASN A 75 17.42 0.26 -3.72
CA ASN A 75 18.69 -0.04 -3.07
C ASN A 75 19.00 0.98 -1.95
N GLY A 76 19.32 0.47 -0.77
CA GLY A 76 19.54 1.23 0.45
C GLY A 76 18.27 1.72 1.13
N SER A 77 17.07 1.44 0.60
CA SER A 77 15.82 1.95 1.19
C SER A 77 15.34 1.16 2.40
N ASP A 78 14.52 1.78 3.24
CA ASP A 78 13.86 1.10 4.36
C ASP A 78 12.97 -0.06 3.88
N ARG A 79 12.43 0.05 2.66
CA ARG A 79 11.67 -1.04 2.01
C ARG A 79 12.54 -2.27 1.74
N GLN A 80 13.79 -2.06 1.34
CA GLN A 80 14.75 -3.16 1.16
C GLN A 80 15.10 -3.80 2.50
N VAL A 81 15.40 -2.99 3.53
CA VAL A 81 15.72 -3.48 4.88
C VAL A 81 14.56 -4.28 5.48
N ARG A 82 13.32 -3.77 5.40
CA ARG A 82 12.10 -4.51 5.76
C ARG A 82 12.01 -5.84 5.01
N GLY A 83 12.26 -5.82 3.71
CA GLY A 83 12.25 -7.02 2.87
C GLY A 83 13.25 -8.10 3.33
N ARG A 84 14.45 -7.71 3.80
CA ARG A 84 15.45 -8.63 4.35
C ARG A 84 14.99 -9.26 5.67
N ILE A 85 14.43 -8.46 6.58
CA ILE A 85 13.85 -8.96 7.84
C ILE A 85 12.72 -9.96 7.54
N MET A 86 11.79 -9.59 6.65
CA MET A 86 10.68 -10.45 6.23
C MET A 86 11.17 -11.73 5.52
N ALA A 87 12.29 -11.68 4.80
CA ALA A 87 12.88 -12.85 4.16
C ALA A 87 13.47 -13.83 5.19
N LEU A 88 14.12 -13.33 6.25
CA LEU A 88 14.56 -14.16 7.37
C LEU A 88 13.37 -14.83 8.06
N LEU A 89 12.35 -14.05 8.44
CA LEU A 89 11.20 -14.57 9.19
C LEU A 89 10.40 -15.61 8.40
N ARG A 90 10.28 -15.46 7.08
CA ARG A 90 9.63 -16.46 6.21
C ARG A 90 10.37 -17.80 6.12
N ARG A 91 11.68 -17.81 6.40
CA ARG A 91 12.52 -19.01 6.37
C ARG A 91 12.74 -19.62 7.75
N ALA A 92 12.33 -18.92 8.81
CA ALA A 92 12.53 -19.36 10.18
C ALA A 92 11.40 -20.29 10.61
N ASP A 93 11.75 -21.47 11.10
CA ASP A 93 10.77 -22.44 11.64
C ASP A 93 10.32 -22.11 13.08
N ALA A 94 10.94 -21.09 13.70
CA ALA A 94 10.67 -20.66 15.07
C ALA A 94 10.87 -19.15 15.24
N PRO A 95 10.31 -18.52 16.29
CA PRO A 95 10.53 -17.11 16.59
C PRO A 95 12.01 -16.75 16.67
N VAL A 96 12.37 -15.65 16.00
CA VAL A 96 13.73 -15.18 15.77
C VAL A 96 14.11 -14.12 16.80
N PRO A 97 15.30 -14.17 17.41
CA PRO A 97 15.74 -13.14 18.34
C PRO A 97 15.95 -11.78 17.67
N ARG A 98 15.75 -10.69 18.42
CA ARG A 98 15.92 -9.30 17.93
C ARG A 98 17.22 -9.09 17.17
N SER A 99 18.33 -9.57 17.73
CA SER A 99 19.66 -9.42 17.13
C SER A 99 19.72 -10.02 15.73
N ALA A 100 19.17 -11.21 15.52
CA ALA A 100 19.16 -11.85 14.20
C ALA A 100 18.30 -11.08 13.18
N ALA A 101 17.16 -10.53 13.60
CA ALA A 101 16.34 -9.67 12.74
C ALA A 101 17.11 -8.40 12.34
N LEU A 102 17.76 -7.73 13.30
CA LEU A 102 18.56 -6.53 13.03
C LEU A 102 19.75 -6.86 12.11
N THR A 103 20.45 -7.98 12.33
CA THR A 103 21.54 -8.43 11.48
C THR A 103 21.06 -8.71 10.04
N ALA A 104 19.92 -9.38 9.85
CA ALA A 104 19.36 -9.56 8.52
C ALA A 104 19.04 -8.22 7.83
N GLY A 105 18.56 -7.23 8.58
CA GLY A 105 18.34 -5.88 8.05
C GLY A 105 19.61 -5.22 7.49
N THR A 106 20.78 -5.54 8.05
CA THR A 106 22.07 -4.98 7.63
C THR A 106 22.70 -5.65 6.40
N ASP A 107 22.21 -6.81 5.97
CA ASP A 107 22.79 -7.56 4.85
C ASP A 107 22.83 -6.71 3.58
N GLY A 108 23.98 -6.53 2.93
CA GLY A 108 24.12 -5.65 1.76
C GLY A 108 24.05 -4.14 2.06
N GLY A 109 24.30 -3.74 3.32
CA GLY A 109 24.51 -2.37 3.74
C GLY A 109 23.25 -1.63 4.21
N VAL A 110 23.51 -0.58 5.02
CA VAL A 110 22.52 0.35 5.57
C VAL A 110 22.96 1.79 5.32
N ARG A 111 22.00 2.71 5.27
CA ARG A 111 22.27 4.15 5.14
C ARG A 111 22.76 4.78 6.45
N ASP A 112 22.25 4.27 7.56
CA ASP A 112 22.53 4.74 8.90
C ASP A 112 22.36 3.59 9.91
N ALA A 113 22.92 3.75 11.10
CA ALA A 113 22.96 2.69 12.12
C ALA A 113 21.57 2.30 12.65
N ASP A 114 20.61 3.23 12.62
CA ASP A 114 19.27 3.03 13.18
C ASP A 114 18.31 2.41 12.16
N GLN A 115 18.72 2.27 10.90
CA GLN A 115 17.86 1.81 9.81
C GLN A 115 17.24 0.42 10.05
N PRO A 116 17.97 -0.62 10.49
CA PRO A 116 17.38 -1.92 10.79
C PRO A 116 16.35 -1.86 11.92
N LEU A 117 16.61 -1.02 12.93
CA LEU A 117 15.71 -0.85 14.06
C LEU A 117 14.41 -0.17 13.61
N ARG A 118 14.50 0.96 12.90
CA ARG A 118 13.31 1.64 12.34
C ARG A 118 12.52 0.72 11.42
N ALA A 119 13.19 -0.11 10.63
CA ALA A 119 12.53 -1.06 9.75
C ALA A 119 11.73 -2.11 10.55
N LEU A 120 12.33 -2.70 11.60
CA LEU A 120 11.65 -3.64 12.48
C LEU A 120 10.47 -3.00 13.21
N ASP A 121 10.65 -1.80 13.77
CA ASP A 121 9.60 -1.07 14.48
C ASP A 121 8.42 -0.75 13.54
N SER A 122 8.70 -0.36 12.30
CA SER A 122 7.64 -0.14 11.30
C SER A 122 6.90 -1.41 10.93
N LEU A 123 7.56 -2.58 10.92
CA LEU A 123 6.91 -3.86 10.64
C LEU A 123 5.98 -4.29 11.79
N LEU A 124 6.37 -4.02 13.04
CA LEU A 124 5.53 -4.23 14.21
C LEU A 124 4.32 -3.30 14.19
N ALA A 125 4.52 -2.02 13.88
CA ALA A 125 3.44 -1.03 13.77
C ALA A 125 2.42 -1.40 12.68
N ASP A 126 2.89 -1.94 11.55
CA ASP A 126 2.04 -2.40 10.46
C ASP A 126 1.37 -3.76 10.74
N GLY A 127 1.69 -4.43 11.86
CA GLY A 127 1.19 -5.76 12.19
C GLY A 127 1.71 -6.87 11.26
N LEU A 128 2.79 -6.62 10.50
CA LEU A 128 3.41 -7.60 9.61
C LEU A 128 4.39 -8.54 10.32
N VAL A 129 4.84 -8.13 11.51
CA VAL A 129 5.65 -8.91 12.43
C VAL A 129 5.02 -8.79 13.81
N VAL A 130 5.06 -9.85 14.61
CA VAL A 130 4.60 -9.86 15.99
C VAL A 130 5.70 -10.32 16.93
N GLU A 131 5.68 -9.80 18.16
CA GLU A 131 6.56 -10.23 19.24
C GLU A 131 5.94 -11.40 20.00
N HIS A 132 6.74 -12.42 20.27
CA HIS A 132 6.39 -13.62 21.03
C HIS A 132 7.57 -13.96 21.95
N ASP A 133 7.39 -13.80 23.25
CA ASP A 133 8.41 -14.06 24.28
C ASP A 133 9.77 -13.39 24.00
N GLY A 134 9.76 -12.09 23.64
CA GLY A 134 10.98 -11.33 23.33
C GLY A 134 11.63 -11.69 21.98
N ARG A 135 10.93 -12.46 21.14
CA ARG A 135 11.36 -12.87 19.79
C ARG A 135 10.33 -12.46 18.75
N TYR A 136 10.71 -12.49 17.48
CA TYR A 136 9.88 -12.01 16.37
C TYR A 136 9.49 -13.15 15.45
N ARG A 137 8.22 -13.17 15.02
CA ARG A 137 7.68 -14.08 14.01
C ARG A 137 6.70 -13.34 13.10
N LEU A 138 6.32 -13.99 12.01
CA LEU A 138 5.13 -13.57 11.27
C LEU A 138 3.87 -13.78 12.14
N PRO A 139 2.81 -12.97 11.94
CA PRO A 139 1.53 -13.12 12.65
C PRO A 139 1.04 -14.56 12.71
#